data_AF-A0A1I8C730-F1
#
_entry.id   AF-A0A1I8C730-F1
#
_cell.length_a   1.000
_cell.length_b   1.000
_cell.length_c   1.000
_cell.angle_alpha   90.00
_cell.angle_beta   90.00
_cell.angle_gamma   90.00
#
_symmetry.space_group_name_H-M   'P 1'
#
loop_
_entity.id
_entity.type
_entity.pdbx_description
1 polymer ?
#
loop_
_entity_poly.entity_id
_entity_poly.type
_entity_poly.pdbx_seq_one_letter_code
_entity_poly.pdbx_strand_id
1 'polypeptide(L)'
;MVYQISFHRPMCFWNANEVEVWLKHRKPKLALRYSGVFINNYVTGRVLLDLTESDLVDIGIRTNEERQDLLLEIKKEKLVSDLDELVKLKEIK
;
A
#
# COMPACT_ATOMS: atom_id res chain seq x y z
N MET A 1 1.93 -9.67 20.97
CA MET A 1 1.02 -8.52 20.74
C MET A 1 1.23 -8.09 19.30
N VAL A 2 0.26 -8.33 18.43
CA VAL A 2 0.32 -7.85 17.04
C VAL A 2 -0.12 -6.39 17.12
N TYR A 3 0.82 -5.46 16.95
CA TYR A 3 0.47 -4.04 16.82
C TYR A 3 -0.41 -3.93 15.58
N GLN A 4 -1.72 -3.76 15.75
CA GLN A 4 -2.58 -3.25 14.69
C GLN A 4 -2.12 -1.81 14.45
N ILE A 5 -1.23 -1.62 13.48
CA ILE A 5 -0.98 -0.30 12.93
C ILE A 5 -2.26 0.06 12.18
N SER A 6 -3.14 0.78 12.86
CA SER A 6 -4.31 1.37 12.26
C SER A 6 -3.86 2.61 11.49
N PHE A 7 -3.81 2.50 10.16
CA PHE A 7 -3.70 3.66 9.30
C PHE A 7 -5.06 4.39 9.36
N HIS A 8 -5.22 5.28 10.34
CA HIS A 8 -6.47 6.01 10.57
C HIS A 8 -6.84 6.95 9.41
N ARG A 9 -5.90 7.20 8.50
CA ARG A 9 -6.03 8.06 7.34
C ARG A 9 -6.26 7.19 6.08
N PRO A 10 -7.20 7.56 5.19
CA PRO A 10 -7.42 6.83 3.96
C PRO A 10 -6.16 6.72 3.11
N MET A 11 -6.01 5.62 2.37
CA MET A 11 -4.82 5.36 1.54
C MET A 11 -4.49 6.52 0.62
N CYS A 12 -5.49 7.18 0.03
CA CYS A 12 -5.29 8.27 -0.92
C CYS A 12 -4.59 9.52 -0.32
N PHE A 13 -4.41 9.58 1.00
CA PHE A 13 -3.70 10.64 1.71
C PHE A 13 -2.34 10.21 2.27
N TRP A 14 -1.90 8.98 2.02
CA TRP A 14 -0.61 8.51 2.49
C TRP A 14 0.53 9.17 1.71
N ASN A 15 1.53 9.65 2.42
CA ASN A 15 2.82 10.01 1.85
C ASN A 15 3.68 8.75 1.60
N ALA A 16 4.82 8.92 0.92
CA ALA A 16 5.69 7.79 0.57
C ALA A 16 6.24 7.04 1.79
N ASN A 17 6.46 7.72 2.92
CA ASN A 17 6.92 7.08 4.15
C ASN A 17 5.81 6.25 4.82
N GLU A 18 4.56 6.71 4.77
CA GLU A 18 3.41 5.92 5.25
C GLU A 18 3.20 4.66 4.40
N VAL A 19 3.35 4.76 3.07
CA VAL A 19 3.35 3.60 2.17
C VAL A 19 4.48 2.64 2.51
N GLU A 20 5.67 3.15 2.83
CA GLU A 20 6.81 2.33 3.24
C GLU A 20 6.55 1.56 4.53
N VAL A 21 5.99 2.23 5.55
CA VAL A 21 5.59 1.61 6.82
C VAL A 21 4.52 0.54 6.59
N TRP A 22 3.55 0.81 5.72
CA TRP A 22 2.53 -0.15 5.33
C TRP A 22 3.15 -1.39 4.68
N LEU A 23 4.06 -1.23 3.73
CA LEU A 23 4.72 -2.34 3.04
C LEU A 23 5.55 -3.18 4.03
N LYS A 24 6.30 -2.54 4.94
CA LYS A 24 7.06 -3.21 6.00
C LYS A 24 6.16 -4.03 6.93
N HIS A 25 4.97 -3.53 7.23
CA HIS A 25 4.02 -4.22 8.10
C HIS A 25 3.33 -5.40 7.39
N ARG A 26 2.81 -5.21 6.18
CA ARG A 26 2.06 -6.23 5.43
C ARG A 26 2.96 -7.32 4.87
N LYS A 27 4.11 -6.94 4.30
CA LYS A 27 5.01 -7.83 3.57
C LYS A 27 6.47 -7.52 3.89
N PRO A 28 6.95 -7.81 5.11
CA PRO A 28 8.30 -7.45 5.55
C PRO A 28 9.41 -8.01 4.62
N LYS A 29 9.23 -9.21 4.06
CA LYS A 29 10.17 -9.79 3.09
C LYS A 29 10.26 -9.00 1.78
N LEU A 30 9.12 -8.57 1.24
CA LEU A 30 9.09 -7.72 0.04
C LEU A 30 9.61 -6.32 0.34
N ALA A 31 9.29 -5.77 1.52
CA ALA A 31 9.80 -4.49 1.97
C ALA A 31 11.33 -4.45 2.00
N LEU A 32 12.00 -5.49 2.53
CA LEU A 32 13.47 -5.57 2.52
C LEU A 32 14.07 -5.39 1.12
N ARG A 33 13.35 -5.78 0.07
CA ARG A 33 13.81 -5.68 -1.33
C ARG A 33 13.37 -4.38 -2.00
N TYR A 34 12.16 -3.91 -1.73
CA TYR A 34 11.49 -2.89 -2.55
C TYR A 34 11.16 -1.60 -1.80
N SER A 35 11.38 -1.52 -0.49
CA SER A 35 11.15 -0.31 0.31
C SER A 35 11.89 0.91 -0.26
N GLY A 36 13.17 0.73 -0.61
CA GLY A 36 13.96 1.78 -1.26
C GLY A 36 13.45 2.15 -2.65
N VAL A 37 12.92 1.18 -3.41
CA VAL A 37 12.32 1.44 -4.73
C VAL A 37 11.08 2.32 -4.59
N PHE A 38 10.20 2.03 -3.64
CA PHE A 38 8.97 2.80 -3.40
C PHE A 38 9.28 4.22 -2.95
N ILE A 39 10.24 4.39 -2.03
CA ILE A 39 10.68 5.71 -1.57
C ILE A 39 11.31 6.51 -2.71
N ASN A 40 12.25 5.91 -3.47
CA ASN A 40 12.98 6.62 -4.53
C ASN A 40 12.08 7.04 -5.70
N ASN A 41 11.01 6.29 -5.96
CA ASN A 41 10.01 6.63 -6.98
C ASN A 41 8.84 7.46 -6.43
N TYR A 42 8.94 7.96 -5.19
CA TYR A 42 7.89 8.75 -4.53
C TYR A 42 6.50 8.10 -4.61
N VAL A 43 6.43 6.80 -4.38
CA VAL A 43 5.16 6.05 -4.37
C VAL A 43 4.33 6.48 -3.16
N THR A 44 3.49 7.49 -3.36
CA THR A 44 2.46 7.93 -2.40
C THR A 44 1.25 7.01 -2.45
N GLY A 45 0.34 7.13 -1.51
CA GLY A 45 -0.86 6.29 -1.49
C GLY A 45 -1.78 6.50 -2.70
N ARG A 46 -1.79 7.68 -3.32
CA ARG A 46 -2.48 7.86 -4.62
C ARG A 46 -1.83 7.03 -5.72
N VAL A 47 -0.51 7.12 -5.84
CA VAL A 47 0.25 6.33 -6.82
C VAL A 47 0.04 4.83 -6.55
N LEU A 48 0.09 4.42 -5.28
CA LEU A 48 -0.11 3.04 -4.84
C LEU A 48 -1.47 2.48 -5.28
N LEU A 49 -2.53 3.28 -5.21
CA LEU A 49 -3.89 2.88 -5.61
C LEU A 49 -4.05 2.66 -7.12
N ASP A 50 -3.23 3.35 -7.92
CA ASP A 50 -3.27 3.32 -9.39
C ASP A 50 -2.18 2.39 -9.99
N LEU A 51 -1.31 1.80 -9.17
CA LEU A 51 -0.22 0.94 -9.63
C LEU A 51 -0.75 -0.25 -10.44
N THR A 52 -0.19 -0.41 -11.63
CA THR A 52 -0.41 -1.52 -12.53
C THR A 52 0.75 -2.50 -12.51
N GLU A 53 0.57 -3.69 -13.10
CA GLU A 53 1.68 -4.64 -13.25
C GLU A 53 2.84 -4.03 -14.07
N SER A 54 2.56 -3.25 -15.11
CA SER A 54 3.57 -2.54 -15.91
C SER A 54 4.38 -1.56 -15.07
N ASP A 55 3.73 -0.76 -14.21
CA ASP A 55 4.45 0.20 -13.35
C ASP A 55 5.41 -0.51 -12.40
N LEU A 56 5.01 -1.67 -11.86
CA LEU A 56 5.87 -2.49 -11.01
C LEU A 56 7.08 -3.04 -11.76
N VAL A 57 6.92 -3.40 -13.04
CA VAL A 57 8.05 -3.83 -13.89
C VAL A 57 9.01 -2.66 -14.12
N ASP A 58 8.49 -1.47 -14.39
CA ASP A 58 9.28 -0.28 -14.70
C ASP A 58 10.11 0.18 -13.51
N ILE A 59 9.59 0.07 -12.29
CA ILE A 59 10.34 0.36 -11.05
C ILE A 59 11.24 -0.80 -10.60
N GLY A 60 11.31 -1.91 -11.35
CA GLY A 60 12.30 -2.97 -11.16
C GLY A 60 11.81 -4.24 -10.44
N ILE A 61 10.51 -4.42 -10.23
CA ILE A 61 9.94 -5.64 -9.64
C ILE A 61 9.68 -6.69 -10.74
N ARG A 62 10.71 -7.49 -11.03
CA ARG A 62 10.72 -8.37 -12.22
C ARG A 62 10.04 -9.73 -12.04
N THR A 63 9.91 -10.23 -10.82
CA THR A 63 9.26 -11.53 -10.57
C THR A 63 7.74 -11.39 -10.64
N ASN A 64 7.07 -12.20 -11.46
CA ASN A 64 5.61 -12.15 -11.57
C ASN A 64 4.93 -12.49 -10.24
N GLU A 65 5.38 -13.51 -9.52
CA GLU A 65 4.82 -13.85 -8.19
C GLU A 65 4.89 -12.69 -7.19
N GLU A 66 6.02 -11.97 -7.13
CA GLU A 66 6.17 -10.83 -6.23
C GLU A 66 5.28 -9.65 -6.64
N ARG A 67 5.11 -9.41 -7.95
CA ARG A 67 4.18 -8.39 -8.44
C ARG A 67 2.73 -8.74 -8.11
N GLN A 68 2.30 -9.98 -8.35
CA GLN A 68 0.93 -10.41 -8.06
C GLN A 68 0.65 -10.38 -6.56
N ASP A 69 1.62 -10.79 -5.73
CA ASP A 69 1.49 -10.71 -4.27
C ASP A 69 1.34 -9.26 -3.79
N LEU A 70 2.13 -8.34 -4.36
CA LEU A 70 2.06 -6.91 -4.02
C LEU A 70 0.72 -6.28 -4.45
N LEU A 71 0.29 -6.53 -5.70
CA LEU A 71 -0.99 -6.04 -6.21
C LEU A 71 -2.18 -6.56 -5.40
N LEU A 72 -2.10 -7.81 -4.91
CA LEU A 72 -3.11 -8.38 -4.04
C LEU A 72 -3.19 -7.65 -2.69
N GLU A 73 -2.05 -7.34 -2.06
CA GLU A 73 -2.03 -6.59 -0.81
C GLU A 73 -2.52 -5.15 -0.97
N ILE A 74 -2.18 -4.49 -2.09
CA ILE A 74 -2.73 -3.16 -2.42
C ILE A 74 -4.26 -3.22 -2.50
N LYS A 75 -4.81 -4.23 -3.19
CA LYS A 75 -6.26 -4.41 -3.29
C LYS A 75 -6.93 -4.66 -1.94
N LYS A 76 -6.32 -5.48 -1.08
CA LYS A 76 -6.83 -5.73 0.28
C LYS A 76 -6.85 -4.45 1.11
N GLU A 77 -5.77 -3.68 1.08
CA GLU A 77 -5.70 -2.42 1.83
C GLU A 77 -6.73 -1.41 1.33
N LYS A 78 -6.93 -1.32 0.01
CA LYS A 78 -7.95 -0.46 -0.60
C LYS A 78 -9.34 -0.80 -0.07
N LEU A 79 -9.71 -2.08 -0.07
CA LEU A 79 -11.01 -2.54 0.45
C LEU A 79 -11.18 -2.21 1.94
N VAL A 80 -10.12 -2.32 2.74
CA VAL A 80 -10.16 -1.97 4.16
C VAL A 80 -10.33 -0.46 4.34
N SER A 81 -9.60 0.36 3.58
CA SER A 81 -9.72 1.82 3.59
C SER A 81 -11.11 2.27 3.16
N ASP A 82 -11.62 1.73 2.05
CA ASP A 82 -12.95 2.06 1.52
C ASP A 82 -14.05 1.71 2.55
N LEU A 83 -13.95 0.56 3.21
CA LEU A 83 -14.90 0.16 4.25
C LEU A 83 -14.87 1.10 5.46
N ASP A 84 -13.68 1.48 5.93
CA ASP A 84 -13.51 2.41 7.05
C ASP A 84 -14.09 3.79 6.73
N GLU A 85 -13.86 4.31 5.52
CA GLU A 85 -14.47 5.56 5.04
C GLU A 85 -16.01 5.45 5.00
N LEU A 86 -16.55 4.35 4.47
CA LEU A 86 -17.99 4.11 4.43
C LEU A 86 -18.63 4.03 5.83
N VAL A 87 -17.94 3.45 6.81
CA VAL A 87 -18.40 3.42 8.20
C VAL A 87 -18.44 4.82 8.79
N LYS A 88 -17.35 5.59 8.63
CA LYS A 88 -17.27 6.99 9.12
C LYS A 88 -18.34 7.89 8.50
N LEU A 89 -18.61 7.73 7.20
CA LEU A 89 -19.67 8.49 6.53
C LEU A 89 -21.06 8.26 7.14
N LYS A 90 -21.34 7.08 7.70
CA LYS A 90 -22.63 6.78 8.36
C LYS A 90 -22.77 7.43 9.74
N GLU A 91 -21.66 7.78 10.38
CA GLU A 91 -21.62 8.37 11.72
C GLU A 91 -21.79 9.90 11.68
N ILE A 92 -21.57 10.53 10.52
CA ILE A 92 -21.87 11.93 10.27
C ILE A 92 -23.40 12.05 10.10
N LYS A 93 -24.12 12.19 11.22
CA LYS A 93 -25.54 12.54 11.27
C LYS A 93 -25.74 13.97 11.78
#